data_AF-A0A1B8DF33-F1
#
_entry.id   AF-A0A1B8DF33-F1
#
_cell.length_a   1.000
_cell.length_b   1.000
_cell.length_c   1.000
_cell.angle_alpha   90.00
_cell.angle_beta   90.00
_cell.angle_gamma   90.00
#
_symmetry.space_group_name_H-M   'P 1'
#
loop_
_entity.id
_entity.type
_entity.pdbx_description
1 polymer ?
#
loop_
_entity_poly.entity_id
_entity_poly.type
_entity_poly.pdbx_seq_one_letter_code
_entity_poly.pdbx_strand_id
1 'polypeptide(L)'
;MQEPNRATTWSRSQKTREAAMSGPRFEQTIVELQPAPAAAIELIHQQPVRWIHERTVECDGGGGPLGHPRVFINLDKPEICTCTYCGLPFANEHHRTYLESLPSTPYPLTPQGNAAEVNLNQRVTDGAFEQR
;
A
#
# COMPACT_ATOMS: atom_id res chain seq x y z
N MET A 1 15.72 15.42 -3.43
CA MET A 1 14.95 14.22 -2.99
C MET A 1 13.51 14.64 -2.73
N GLN A 2 12.51 13.92 -3.26
CA GLN A 2 11.10 14.30 -3.14
C GLN A 2 10.55 14.09 -1.71
N GLU A 3 10.74 12.90 -1.15
CA GLU A 3 10.38 12.51 0.23
C GLU A 3 11.49 11.63 0.83
N PRO A 4 11.57 11.44 2.16
CA PRO A 4 12.69 10.74 2.80
C PRO A 4 12.98 9.33 2.26
N ASN A 5 11.95 8.63 1.78
CA ASN A 5 12.03 7.27 1.23
C ASN A 5 11.91 7.23 -0.31
N ARG A 6 11.77 8.37 -1.00
CA ARG A 6 11.61 8.41 -2.46
C ARG A 6 12.23 9.65 -3.09
N ALA A 7 13.14 9.45 -4.04
CA ALA A 7 13.82 10.56 -4.71
C ALA A 7 12.95 11.27 -5.77
N THR A 8 12.12 10.54 -6.51
CA THR A 8 11.41 11.02 -7.71
C THR A 8 9.92 11.28 -7.46
N THR A 9 9.30 12.04 -8.37
CA THR A 9 7.85 12.24 -8.39
C THR A 9 7.10 10.95 -8.79
N TRP A 10 5.80 10.91 -8.51
CA TRP A 10 4.92 9.75 -8.79
C TRP A 10 3.59 10.15 -9.46
N SER A 11 3.41 11.43 -9.78
CA SER A 11 2.29 11.91 -10.59
C SER A 11 2.79 12.88 -11.67
N ARG A 12 2.13 12.87 -12.83
CA ARG A 12 2.49 13.70 -14.00
C ARG A 12 2.45 15.20 -13.70
N SER A 13 1.54 15.63 -12.83
CA SER A 13 1.37 17.04 -12.46
C SER A 13 2.15 17.43 -11.20
N GLN A 14 2.87 16.50 -10.57
CA GLN A 14 3.61 16.77 -9.34
C GLN A 14 4.90 17.55 -9.64
N LYS A 15 5.09 18.66 -8.94
CA LYS A 15 6.35 19.41 -8.98
C LYS A 15 7.40 18.72 -8.11
N THR A 16 8.65 18.74 -8.56
CA THR A 16 9.81 18.33 -7.76
C THR A 16 9.93 19.23 -6.53
N ARG A 17 10.37 18.67 -5.39
CA ARG A 17 10.58 19.42 -4.13
C ARG A 17 11.48 20.64 -4.32
N GLU A 18 12.57 20.50 -5.06
CA GLU A 18 13.52 21.59 -5.35
C GLU A 18 12.83 22.78 -6.05
N ALA A 19 11.98 22.51 -7.04
CA ALA A 19 11.21 23.56 -7.72
C ALA A 19 10.10 24.15 -6.83
N ALA A 20 9.45 23.33 -6.00
CA ALA A 20 8.34 23.75 -5.14
C ALA A 20 8.80 24.60 -3.93
N MET A 21 9.97 24.30 -3.38
CA MET A 21 10.57 24.97 -2.22
C MET A 21 11.58 26.05 -2.63
N SER A 22 11.19 26.88 -3.60
CA SER A 22 12.02 27.97 -4.11
C SER A 22 11.35 29.33 -3.90
N GLY A 23 12.16 30.39 -3.88
CA GLY A 23 11.71 31.78 -3.84
C GLY A 23 11.63 32.41 -2.44
N PRO A 24 11.19 33.67 -2.34
CA PRO A 24 11.39 34.50 -1.16
C PRO A 24 10.76 33.97 0.13
N ARG A 25 9.73 33.13 0.03
CA ARG A 25 9.07 32.51 1.19
C ARG A 25 9.97 31.50 1.91
N PHE A 26 11.00 30.96 1.24
CA PHE A 26 11.87 29.91 1.79
C PHE A 26 13.27 30.40 2.17
N GLU A 27 13.66 31.63 1.81
CA GLU A 27 15.03 32.18 2.01
C GLU A 27 15.51 32.15 3.47
N GLN A 28 14.61 32.40 4.42
CA GLN A 28 14.88 32.37 5.86
C GLN A 28 14.10 31.26 6.58
N THR A 29 13.64 30.25 5.84
CA THR A 29 12.94 29.10 6.40
C THR A 29 13.95 28.00 6.70
N ILE A 30 13.89 27.44 7.91
CA ILE A 30 14.65 26.24 8.27
C ILE A 30 13.98 25.05 7.57
N VAL A 31 14.58 24.61 6.45
CA VAL A 31 14.01 23.61 5.54
C VAL A 31 13.87 22.25 6.22
N GLU A 32 14.77 21.93 7.14
CA GLU A 32 14.82 20.66 7.87
C GLU A 32 13.63 20.46 8.80
N LEU A 33 12.99 21.56 9.25
CA LEU A 33 11.82 21.53 10.11
C LEU A 33 10.50 21.56 9.34
N GLN A 34 10.56 21.65 8.00
CA GLN A 34 9.37 21.62 7.16
C GLN A 34 8.85 20.17 7.02
N PRO A 35 7.53 19.97 6.88
CA PRO A 35 6.96 18.64 6.67
C PRO A 35 7.62 17.89 5.49
N ALA A 36 8.05 16.66 5.76
CA ALA A 36 8.61 15.72 4.79
C ALA A 36 8.15 14.30 5.15
N PRO A 37 6.84 13.99 5.01
CA PRO A 37 6.32 12.67 5.35
C PRO A 37 6.84 11.59 4.40
N ALA A 38 6.89 10.35 4.86
CA ALA A 38 7.23 9.22 3.99
C ALA A 38 6.19 9.08 2.84
N ALA A 39 6.67 8.82 1.63
CA ALA A 39 5.82 8.55 0.48
C ALA A 39 5.12 7.18 0.65
N ALA A 40 3.79 7.21 0.72
CA ALA A 40 2.97 6.00 0.91
C ALA A 40 3.11 4.98 -0.22
N ILE A 41 3.47 5.42 -1.43
CA ILE A 41 3.71 4.53 -2.58
C ILE A 41 4.86 3.54 -2.32
N GLU A 42 5.88 3.92 -1.55
CA GLU A 42 6.96 2.98 -1.19
C GLU A 42 6.52 2.06 -0.05
N LEU A 43 5.77 2.59 0.92
CA LEU A 43 5.28 1.82 2.06
C LEU A 43 4.29 0.72 1.64
N ILE A 44 3.47 0.96 0.61
CA ILE A 44 2.54 -0.05 0.12
C ILE A 44 3.25 -1.17 -0.65
N HIS A 45 4.34 -0.88 -1.36
CA HIS A 45 5.15 -1.90 -2.04
C HIS A 45 6.01 -2.71 -1.06
N GLN A 46 6.09 -2.33 0.21
CA GLN A 46 6.68 -3.16 1.26
C GLN A 46 5.70 -4.19 1.82
N GLN A 47 4.40 -4.08 1.50
CA GLN A 47 3.40 -5.04 1.98
C GLN A 47 3.51 -6.38 1.24
N PRO A 48 3.54 -7.51 1.98
CA PRO A 48 3.53 -8.81 1.34
C PRO A 48 2.16 -9.12 0.72
N VAL A 49 2.18 -9.89 -0.37
CA VAL A 49 0.98 -10.46 -0.99
C VAL A 49 0.23 -11.32 0.02
N ARG A 50 -1.08 -11.07 0.13
CA ARG A 50 -2.01 -11.86 0.93
C ARG A 50 -2.56 -12.99 0.10
N TRP A 51 -2.18 -14.20 0.47
CA TRP A 51 -2.63 -15.42 -0.19
C TRP A 51 -4.00 -15.85 0.32
N ILE A 52 -4.93 -16.04 -0.60
CA ILE A 52 -6.33 -16.38 -0.34
C ILE A 52 -6.65 -17.68 -1.09
N HIS A 53 -7.43 -18.56 -0.46
CA HIS A 53 -7.85 -19.80 -1.10
C HIS A 53 -9.15 -19.61 -1.89
N GLU A 54 -10.01 -18.69 -1.46
CA GLU A 54 -11.25 -18.33 -2.13
C GLU A 54 -11.03 -17.55 -3.43
N ARG A 55 -12.04 -17.63 -4.31
CA ARG A 55 -12.09 -16.88 -5.58
C ARG A 55 -12.21 -15.36 -5.39
N THR A 56 -12.82 -14.93 -4.29
CA THR A 56 -13.10 -13.53 -4.00
C THR A 56 -12.68 -13.24 -2.57
N VAL A 57 -12.04 -12.09 -2.34
CA VAL A 57 -11.70 -11.61 -0.99
C VAL A 57 -12.51 -10.38 -0.65
N GLU A 58 -12.95 -10.30 0.60
CA GLU A 58 -13.57 -9.11 1.17
C GLU A 58 -12.53 -8.24 1.89
N CYS A 59 -12.49 -6.95 1.56
CA CYS A 59 -11.59 -5.99 2.16
C CYS A 59 -12.39 -4.77 2.62
N ASP A 60 -12.26 -4.42 3.89
CA ASP A 60 -12.82 -3.23 4.52
C ASP A 60 -11.73 -2.28 5.04
N GLY A 61 -10.45 -2.59 4.78
CA GLY A 61 -9.31 -1.82 5.28
C GLY A 61 -8.97 -2.05 6.75
N GLY A 62 -9.73 -2.90 7.45
CA GLY A 62 -9.56 -3.21 8.85
C GLY A 62 -10.28 -2.27 9.81
N GLY A 63 -10.65 -2.81 10.97
CA GLY A 63 -11.35 -2.05 12.03
C GLY A 63 -12.78 -1.66 11.72
N GLY A 64 -13.46 -2.43 10.87
CA GLY A 64 -14.88 -2.29 10.56
C GLY A 64 -15.18 -0.87 10.06
N PRO A 65 -15.98 -0.06 10.79
CA PRO A 65 -16.34 1.29 10.34
C PRO A 65 -15.18 2.29 10.30
N LEU A 66 -14.02 1.96 10.89
CA LEU A 66 -12.83 2.83 10.84
C LEU A 66 -12.01 2.67 9.56
N GLY A 67 -12.31 1.64 8.76
CA GLY A 67 -11.69 1.39 7.48
C GLY A 67 -12.42 2.07 6.32
N HIS A 68 -12.32 1.48 5.13
CA HIS A 68 -13.06 1.90 3.94
C HIS A 68 -14.32 1.04 3.74
N PRO A 69 -15.26 1.44 2.86
CA PRO A 69 -16.41 0.61 2.52
C PRO A 69 -15.96 -0.79 2.07
N ARG A 70 -16.66 -1.83 2.55
CA ARG A 70 -16.35 -3.21 2.18
C ARG A 70 -16.42 -3.39 0.66
N VAL A 71 -15.35 -3.89 0.08
CA VAL A 71 -15.26 -4.26 -1.34
C VAL A 71 -14.91 -5.72 -1.50
N PHE A 72 -15.35 -6.28 -2.62
CA PHE A 72 -15.07 -7.66 -3.01
C PHE A 72 -14.12 -7.64 -4.21
N ILE A 73 -12.95 -8.24 -4.04
CA ILE A 73 -11.88 -8.25 -5.05
C ILE A 73 -11.84 -9.65 -5.68
N ASN A 74 -11.91 -9.71 -7.01
CA ASN A 74 -11.83 -10.97 -7.75
C ASN A 74 -10.37 -11.42 -7.90
N LEU A 75 -10.08 -12.69 -7.57
CA LEU A 75 -8.75 -13.31 -7.62
C LEU A 75 -8.67 -14.44 -8.66
N ASP A 76 -9.61 -14.51 -9.60
CA ASP A 76 -9.64 -15.53 -10.67
C ASP A 76 -8.39 -15.54 -11.55
N LYS A 77 -7.85 -14.36 -11.82
CA LYS A 77 -6.73 -14.19 -12.74
C LYS A 77 -5.41 -14.54 -12.05
N PRO A 78 -4.42 -15.05 -12.79
CA PRO A 78 -3.08 -15.32 -12.26
C PRO A 78 -2.27 -14.02 -12.11
N GLU A 79 -2.81 -13.05 -11.37
CA GLU A 79 -2.20 -11.75 -11.12
C GLU A 79 -2.37 -11.34 -9.66
N ILE A 80 -1.56 -10.39 -9.21
CA ILE A 80 -1.72 -9.78 -7.89
C ILE A 80 -2.79 -8.69 -8.03
N CYS A 81 -3.94 -8.92 -7.41
CA CYS A 81 -5.06 -7.99 -7.39
C CYS A 81 -4.95 -7.07 -6.17
N THR A 82 -5.07 -5.77 -6.38
CA THR A 82 -4.93 -4.77 -5.31
C THR A 82 -6.27 -4.20 -4.88
N CYS A 83 -6.42 -3.92 -3.59
CA CYS A 83 -7.57 -3.15 -3.11
C CYS A 83 -7.48 -1.71 -3.61
N THR A 84 -8.55 -1.19 -4.20
CA THR A 84 -8.61 0.18 -4.75
C THR A 84 -8.56 1.27 -3.68
N TYR A 85 -8.84 0.93 -2.42
CA TYR A 85 -8.79 1.86 -1.29
C TYR A 85 -7.44 1.78 -0.56
N CYS A 86 -7.16 0.67 0.12
CA CYS A 86 -5.92 0.53 0.90
C CYS A 86 -4.67 0.25 0.05
N GLY A 87 -4.81 -0.19 -1.21
CA GLY A 87 -3.68 -0.60 -2.05
C GLY A 87 -3.08 -1.96 -1.69
N LEU A 88 -3.66 -2.69 -0.72
CA LEU A 88 -3.13 -3.97 -0.27
C LEU A 88 -3.18 -5.04 -1.38
N PRO A 89 -2.10 -5.82 -1.54
CA PRO A 89 -2.02 -6.87 -2.55
C PRO A 89 -2.64 -8.19 -2.08
N PHE A 90 -3.46 -8.79 -2.93
CA PHE A 90 -4.08 -10.11 -2.75
C PHE A 90 -3.80 -10.99 -3.96
N ALA A 91 -3.64 -12.29 -3.76
CA ALA A 91 -3.55 -13.26 -4.83
C ALA A 91 -4.16 -14.59 -4.40
N ASN A 92 -4.65 -15.37 -5.37
CA ASN A 92 -5.15 -16.71 -5.08
C ASN A 92 -3.99 -17.72 -5.00
N GLU A 93 -4.00 -18.59 -3.99
CA GLU A 93 -2.99 -19.62 -3.75
C GLU A 93 -2.82 -20.57 -4.97
N HIS A 94 -3.90 -20.82 -5.73
CA HIS A 94 -3.84 -21.63 -6.95
C HIS A 94 -2.87 -21.10 -8.00
N HIS A 95 -2.63 -19.78 -8.01
CA HIS A 95 -1.74 -19.11 -8.97
C HIS A 95 -0.33 -18.89 -8.42
N ARG A 96 -0.03 -19.38 -7.21
CA ARG A 96 1.23 -19.14 -6.51
C ARG A 96 2.45 -19.57 -7.30
N THR A 97 2.44 -20.79 -7.83
CA THR A 97 3.56 -21.32 -8.64
C THR A 97 3.84 -20.45 -9.87
N TYR A 98 2.81 -19.91 -10.50
CA TYR A 98 2.98 -19.00 -11.63
C TYR A 98 3.58 -17.66 -11.18
N LEU A 99 3.05 -17.05 -10.11
CA LEU A 99 3.54 -15.78 -9.61
C LEU A 99 4.99 -15.86 -9.09
N GLU A 100 5.37 -16.97 -8.46
CA GLU A 100 6.75 -17.25 -8.03
C GLU A 100 7.70 -17.49 -9.22
N SER A 101 7.19 -17.91 -10.38
CA SER A 101 7.99 -18.10 -11.59
C SER A 101 8.32 -16.79 -12.33
N LEU A 102 7.62 -15.69 -12.00
CA LEU A 102 7.87 -14.39 -12.61
C LEU A 102 9.23 -13.83 -12.16
N PRO A 103 9.97 -13.16 -13.05
CA PRO A 103 11.30 -12.62 -12.73
C PRO A 103 11.25 -11.52 -11.65
N SER A 104 10.12 -10.80 -11.58
CA SER A 104 9.88 -9.76 -10.58
C SER A 104 8.38 -9.52 -10.45
N THR A 105 7.93 -9.29 -9.21
CA THR A 105 6.56 -8.91 -8.88
C THR A 105 6.54 -7.50 -8.29
N PRO A 106 5.45 -6.73 -8.49
CA PRO A 106 5.34 -5.38 -7.91
C PRO A 106 5.34 -5.37 -6.37
N TYR A 107 4.92 -6.47 -5.76
CA TYR A 107 4.83 -6.65 -4.31
C TYR A 107 5.64 -7.89 -3.87
N PRO A 108 6.25 -7.88 -2.67
CA PRO A 108 6.89 -9.06 -2.08
C PRO A 108 5.90 -10.22 -1.92
N LEU A 109 6.29 -11.42 -2.33
CA LEU A 109 5.42 -12.61 -2.17
C LEU A 109 5.43 -13.17 -0.74
N THR A 110 6.44 -12.83 0.05
CA THR A 110 6.62 -13.24 1.45
C THR A 110 6.86 -12.02 2.34
N PRO A 111 6.46 -12.06 3.63
CA PRO A 111 6.82 -11.02 4.60
C PRO A 111 8.34 -10.86 4.69
N GLN A 112 8.82 -9.61 4.69
CA GLN A 112 10.24 -9.27 4.78
C GLN A 112 10.59 -8.71 6.16
N GLY A 113 9.61 -8.46 7.03
CA GLY A 113 9.81 -7.85 8.34
C GLY A 113 10.04 -6.34 8.27
N ASN A 114 9.61 -5.69 7.18
CA ASN A 114 9.69 -4.23 7.08
C ASN A 114 8.77 -3.59 8.12
N ALA A 115 9.22 -2.49 8.73
CA ALA A 115 8.45 -1.78 9.77
C ALA A 115 7.09 -1.25 9.28
N ALA A 116 6.91 -1.09 7.97
CA ALA A 116 5.65 -0.68 7.37
C ALA A 116 4.65 -1.82 7.22
N GLU A 117 5.07 -3.09 7.32
CA GLU A 117 4.19 -4.25 7.12
C GLU A 117 3.05 -4.25 8.14
N VAL A 118 1.82 -4.33 7.63
CA VAL A 118 0.62 -4.42 8.45
C VAL A 118 0.23 -5.88 8.63
N ASN A 119 -0.38 -6.19 9.78
CA ASN A 119 -0.80 -7.55 10.08
C ASN A 119 -1.74 -8.10 8.98
N LEU A 120 -1.51 -9.36 8.57
CA LEU A 120 -2.31 -10.06 7.57
C LEU A 120 -3.79 -10.13 7.97
N ASN A 121 -4.06 -10.31 9.26
CA ASN A 121 -5.38 -10.19 9.86
C ASN A 121 -5.60 -8.74 10.29
N GLN A 122 -6.15 -7.92 9.40
CA GLN A 122 -6.56 -6.54 9.70
C GLN A 122 -7.85 -6.43 10.55
N ARG A 123 -8.24 -7.52 11.24
CA ARG A 123 -9.40 -7.51 12.12
C ARG A 123 -9.05 -6.79 13.42
N VAL A 124 -9.53 -5.56 13.57
CA VAL A 124 -9.44 -4.80 14.84
C VAL A 124 -10.72 -4.92 15.66
N THR A 125 -11.86 -5.25 15.02
CA THR A 125 -13.13 -5.49 15.69
C THR A 125 -13.37 -6.99 15.88
N ASP A 126 -13.69 -7.40 17.11
CA ASP A 126 -14.19 -8.75 17.39
C ASP A 126 -15.45 -9.01 16.57
N GLY A 127 -15.58 -10.21 16.01
CA GLY A 127 -16.68 -10.60 15.09
C GLY A 127 -18.10 -10.44 15.66
N ALA A 128 -18.24 -10.16 16.96
CA ALA A 128 -19.51 -9.83 17.60
C ALA A 128 -20.04 -8.43 17.26
N PHE A 129 -19.17 -7.48 16.86
CA PHE A 129 -19.55 -6.09 16.52
C PHE A 129 -19.52 -5.79 15.02
N GLU A 130 -19.30 -6.80 14.19
CA GLU A 130 -19.42 -6.68 12.74
C GLU A 130 -20.88 -6.34 12.41
N GLN A 131 -21.10 -5.16 11.83
CA GLN A 131 -22.40 -4.79 11.26
C GLN A 131 -22.68 -5.78 10.11
N ARG A 132 -23.70 -6.62 10.30
CA ARG A 132 -24.15 -7.64 9.34
C ARG A 132 -24.77 -7.03 8.10
#